data_AF-A0A367Y6R3-F1
#
_entry.id   AF-A0A367Y6R3-F1
#
_cell.length_a   1.000
_cell.length_b   1.000
_cell.length_c   1.000
_cell.angle_alpha   90.00
_cell.angle_beta   90.00
_cell.angle_gamma   90.00
#
_symmetry.space_group_name_H-M   'P 1'
#
loop_
_entity.id
_entity.type
_entity.pdbx_description
1 polymer ?
#
loop_
_entity_poly.entity_id
_entity_poly.type
_entity_poly.pdbx_seq_one_letter_code
_entity_poly.pdbx_strand_id
1 'polypeptide(L)'
;MNEHETTAASAVERSRDERLSDRADFRRLEVALERHAEPIADGIAYALEKHTDIGDEAARHIAHVLGRGLGNEGPLTEFAETGEGYYLSLRDAYLELYKDPRATPVAKELIDWFGTYLIQREGIGTGRRFMNPHMAPKLGQLLVRTQIPLGDERFLINVPGTWDSGDEDDVSGQLADLQLPEDEALQAFLALPDVSAGAEDIMEAFHGCFVGRYDSFKAAINDLAGVPALEADLEALMEKHDLAYGIVEVLLSCVEDHMTERYDFADHKGYTYVFQK
;
A
#
# COMPACT_ATOMS: atom_id res chain seq x y z
N MET A 1 28.38 -18.72 10.09
CA MET A 1 26.95 -19.09 10.19
C MET A 1 26.54 -18.74 11.61
N ASN A 2 25.87 -17.60 11.75
CA ASN A 2 25.71 -16.85 12.99
C ASN A 2 24.53 -17.39 13.81
N GLU A 3 24.78 -18.37 14.68
CA GLU A 3 23.81 -18.80 15.70
C GLU A 3 23.53 -17.69 16.75
N HIS A 4 24.40 -16.68 16.82
CA HIS A 4 24.29 -15.57 17.78
C HIS A 4 23.39 -14.40 17.32
N GLU A 5 23.20 -14.18 16.00
CA GLU A 5 22.33 -13.11 15.50
C GLU A 5 20.84 -13.52 15.53
N THR A 6 20.53 -14.78 15.18
CA THR A 6 19.16 -15.30 15.22
C THR A 6 18.60 -15.33 16.64
N THR A 7 19.47 -15.55 17.64
CA THR A 7 19.06 -15.59 19.05
C THR A 7 18.78 -14.20 19.62
N ALA A 8 19.46 -13.16 19.14
CA ALA A 8 19.26 -11.77 19.58
C ALA A 8 17.98 -11.17 19.01
N ALA A 9 17.72 -11.33 17.70
CA ALA A 9 16.47 -10.89 17.08
C ALA A 9 15.25 -11.57 17.72
N SER A 10 15.33 -12.89 17.93
CA SER A 10 14.29 -13.68 18.60
C SER A 10 14.03 -13.26 20.05
N ALA A 11 15.05 -12.77 20.77
CA ALA A 11 14.88 -12.34 22.16
C ALA A 11 14.29 -10.93 22.25
N VAL A 12 14.62 -10.05 21.30
CA VAL A 12 14.04 -8.70 21.19
C VAL A 12 12.56 -8.78 20.81
N GLU A 13 12.20 -9.59 19.80
CA GLU A 13 10.82 -9.85 19.40
C GLU A 13 9.98 -10.40 20.56
N ARG A 14 10.45 -11.44 21.27
CA ARG A 14 9.74 -11.97 22.44
C ARG A 14 9.54 -10.94 23.54
N SER A 15 10.53 -10.09 23.79
CA SER A 15 10.44 -9.04 24.81
C SER A 15 9.49 -7.89 24.41
N ARG A 16 9.31 -7.64 23.11
CA ARG A 16 8.34 -6.69 22.55
C ARG A 16 6.93 -7.26 22.68
N ASP A 17 6.72 -8.53 22.29
CA ASP A 17 5.44 -9.24 22.39
C ASP A 17 4.94 -9.35 23.84
N GLU A 18 5.83 -9.65 24.79
CA GLU A 18 5.49 -9.70 26.22
C GLU A 18 5.08 -8.33 26.78
N ARG A 19 5.71 -7.23 26.33
CA ARG A 19 5.35 -5.86 26.74
C ARG A 19 4.05 -5.37 26.13
N LEU A 20 3.75 -5.76 24.88
CA LEU A 20 2.48 -5.47 24.21
C LEU A 20 1.31 -6.23 24.90
N SER A 21 1.56 -7.47 25.34
CA SER A 21 0.56 -8.30 26.02
C SER A 21 0.10 -7.77 27.39
N ASP A 22 0.93 -7.01 28.11
CA ASP A 22 0.55 -6.44 29.41
C ASP A 22 -0.31 -5.17 29.32
N ARG A 23 -0.41 -4.56 28.13
CA ARG A 23 -1.14 -3.28 27.92
C ARG A 23 -2.57 -3.43 27.42
N ALA A 24 -2.87 -4.46 26.62
CA ALA A 24 -4.20 -4.64 26.06
C ALA A 24 -5.18 -5.39 27.01
N ASP A 25 -6.34 -4.78 27.29
CA ASP A 25 -7.46 -5.35 28.05
C ASP A 25 -8.66 -5.64 27.11
N PHE A 26 -8.62 -6.80 26.45
CA PHE A 26 -9.67 -7.23 25.52
C PHE A 26 -11.04 -7.39 26.18
N ARG A 27 -11.11 -7.64 27.49
CA ARG A 27 -12.38 -7.74 28.21
C ARG A 27 -13.09 -6.38 28.24
N ARG A 28 -12.36 -5.28 28.44
CA ARG A 28 -12.94 -3.93 28.37
C ARG A 28 -13.41 -3.59 26.96
N LEU A 29 -12.66 -4.00 25.95
CA LEU A 29 -13.03 -3.85 24.55
C LEU A 29 -14.35 -4.57 24.27
N GLU A 30 -14.50 -5.84 24.68
CA GLU A 30 -15.72 -6.63 24.48
C GLU A 30 -16.95 -5.98 25.14
N VAL A 31 -16.81 -5.51 26.39
CA VAL A 31 -17.91 -4.81 27.08
C VAL A 31 -18.29 -3.51 26.37
N ALA A 32 -17.33 -2.79 25.81
CA ALA A 32 -17.60 -1.59 25.03
C ALA A 32 -18.28 -1.93 23.70
N LEU A 33 -17.83 -3.02 23.04
CA LEU A 33 -18.40 -3.50 21.79
C LEU A 33 -19.88 -3.84 21.95
N GLU A 34 -20.28 -4.53 23.03
CA GLU A 34 -21.70 -4.83 23.29
C GLU A 34 -22.59 -3.58 23.33
N ARG A 35 -22.06 -2.45 23.82
CA ARG A 35 -22.79 -1.18 23.95
C ARG A 35 -22.83 -0.37 22.66
N HIS A 36 -21.84 -0.57 21.79
CA HIS A 36 -21.69 0.16 20.52
C HIS A 36 -21.96 -0.71 19.29
N ALA A 37 -22.41 -1.94 19.48
CA ALA A 37 -22.60 -2.91 18.39
C ALA A 37 -23.57 -2.41 17.31
N GLU A 38 -24.71 -1.83 17.71
CA GLU A 38 -25.74 -1.36 16.78
C GLU A 38 -25.24 -0.23 15.85
N PRO A 39 -24.73 0.92 16.34
CA PRO A 39 -24.26 1.97 15.44
C PRO A 39 -23.05 1.56 14.58
N ILE A 40 -22.21 0.64 15.08
CA ILE A 40 -21.10 0.08 14.29
C ILE A 40 -21.64 -0.80 13.16
N ALA A 41 -22.56 -1.71 13.48
CA ALA A 41 -23.14 -2.63 12.51
C ALA A 41 -23.91 -1.88 11.41
N ASP A 42 -24.69 -0.86 11.77
CA ASP A 42 -25.42 -0.02 10.82
C ASP A 42 -24.47 0.72 9.88
N GLY A 43 -23.37 1.28 10.41
CA GLY A 43 -22.36 1.96 9.61
C GLY A 43 -21.65 1.03 8.62
N ILE A 44 -21.30 -0.18 9.06
CA ILE A 44 -20.69 -1.21 8.19
C ILE A 44 -21.68 -1.68 7.13
N ALA A 45 -22.93 -1.94 7.50
CA ALA A 45 -23.96 -2.36 6.55
C ALA A 45 -24.20 -1.30 5.47
N TYR A 46 -24.27 -0.03 5.85
CA TYR A 46 -24.37 1.08 4.91
C TYR A 46 -23.16 1.16 3.97
N ALA A 47 -21.94 1.04 4.49
CA ALA A 47 -20.71 1.06 3.71
C ALA A 47 -20.67 -0.06 2.67
N LEU A 48 -21.08 -1.27 3.06
CA LEU A 48 -21.18 -2.42 2.16
C LEU A 48 -22.25 -2.23 1.08
N GLU A 49 -23.43 -1.70 1.45
CA GLU A 49 -24.53 -1.42 0.51
C GLU A 49 -24.14 -0.36 -0.52
N LYS A 50 -23.45 0.70 -0.10
CA LYS A 50 -23.03 1.81 -0.97
C LYS A 50 -21.69 1.60 -1.65
N HIS A 51 -20.99 0.51 -1.32
CA HIS A 51 -19.63 0.23 -1.79
C HIS A 51 -18.65 1.36 -1.42
N THR A 52 -18.84 1.96 -0.25
CA THR A 52 -18.01 3.04 0.31
C THR A 52 -17.28 2.57 1.56
N ASP A 53 -16.48 3.46 2.15
CA ASP A 53 -16.00 3.30 3.53
C ASP A 53 -17.10 3.61 4.55
N ILE A 54 -16.82 3.29 5.82
CA ILE A 54 -17.63 3.73 6.96
C ILE A 54 -17.58 5.26 7.12
N GLY A 55 -18.64 5.85 7.67
CA GLY A 55 -18.68 7.27 8.00
C GLY A 55 -18.04 7.61 9.35
N ASP A 56 -17.87 8.91 9.60
CA ASP A 56 -17.24 9.46 10.81
C ASP A 56 -17.87 8.95 12.11
N GLU A 57 -19.20 8.82 12.17
CA GLU A 57 -19.91 8.34 13.35
C GLU A 57 -19.54 6.90 13.70
N ALA A 58 -19.59 6.00 12.70
CA ALA A 58 -19.18 4.61 12.88
C ALA A 58 -17.68 4.51 13.23
N ALA A 59 -16.83 5.29 12.56
CA ALA A 59 -15.40 5.35 12.86
C ALA A 59 -15.13 5.77 14.31
N ARG A 60 -15.86 6.77 14.84
CA ARG A 60 -15.75 7.21 16.23
C ARG A 60 -16.22 6.16 17.23
N HIS A 61 -17.30 5.42 16.92
CA HIS A 61 -17.74 4.31 17.75
C HIS A 61 -16.73 3.16 17.77
N ILE A 62 -16.14 2.83 16.63
CA ILE A 62 -15.07 1.84 16.56
C ILE A 62 -13.85 2.31 17.37
N ALA A 63 -13.41 3.55 17.19
CA ALA A 63 -12.31 4.12 17.97
C ALA A 63 -12.59 4.09 19.48
N HIS A 64 -13.84 4.32 19.91
CA HIS A 64 -14.21 4.20 21.32
C HIS A 64 -13.99 2.78 21.84
N VAL A 65 -14.49 1.78 21.11
CA VAL A 65 -14.37 0.36 21.47
C VAL A 65 -12.90 -0.06 21.55
N LEU A 66 -12.11 0.28 20.53
CA LEU A 66 -10.67 -0.02 20.50
C LEU A 66 -9.92 0.70 21.61
N GLY A 67 -10.20 1.99 21.84
CA GLY A 67 -9.58 2.78 22.89
C GLY A 67 -9.77 2.18 24.29
N ARG A 68 -10.95 1.59 24.58
CA ARG A 68 -11.19 0.89 25.85
C ARG A 68 -10.29 -0.33 26.07
N GLY A 69 -9.83 -0.95 24.99
CA GLY A 69 -8.84 -2.02 25.03
C GLY A 69 -7.45 -1.55 25.45
N LEU A 70 -7.11 -0.27 25.27
CA LEU A 70 -5.78 0.28 25.60
C LEU A 70 -5.80 1.19 26.84
N GLY A 71 -6.98 1.59 27.31
CA GLY A 71 -7.11 2.43 28.51
C GLY A 71 -8.27 3.40 28.46
N ASN A 72 -8.17 4.46 29.26
CA ASN A 72 -9.14 5.56 29.28
C ASN A 72 -8.58 6.85 28.66
N GLU A 73 -7.33 6.82 28.22
CA GLU A 73 -6.62 7.95 27.65
C GLU A 73 -5.80 7.44 26.46
N GLY A 74 -5.54 8.31 25.49
CA GLY A 74 -4.74 8.01 24.32
C GLY A 74 -5.43 8.41 23.01
N PRO A 75 -4.74 8.22 21.87
CA PRO A 75 -5.18 8.74 20.57
C PRO A 75 -6.56 8.23 20.15
N LEU A 76 -6.85 6.94 20.39
CA LEU A 76 -8.15 6.35 20.04
C LEU A 76 -9.31 6.90 20.88
N THR A 77 -9.06 7.17 22.17
CA THR A 77 -10.06 7.78 23.05
C THR A 77 -10.33 9.23 22.66
N GLU A 78 -9.27 9.99 22.39
CA GLU A 78 -9.39 11.38 21.92
C GLU A 78 -10.18 11.44 20.60
N PHE A 79 -9.83 10.59 19.62
CA PHE A 79 -10.55 10.51 18.36
C PHE A 79 -12.02 10.13 18.53
N ALA A 80 -12.34 9.21 19.43
CA ALA A 80 -13.74 8.85 19.70
C ALA A 80 -14.56 10.06 20.18
N GLU A 81 -13.95 10.96 20.96
CA GLU A 81 -14.59 12.14 21.53
C GLU A 81 -14.66 13.33 20.56
N THR A 82 -13.62 13.56 19.77
CA THR A 82 -13.48 14.76 18.92
C THR A 82 -13.68 14.47 17.43
N GLY A 83 -13.37 13.26 16.97
CA GLY A 83 -13.20 12.92 15.55
C GLY A 83 -11.85 13.36 14.96
N GLU A 84 -10.97 13.94 15.79
CA GLU A 84 -9.68 14.48 15.39
C GLU A 84 -8.53 13.62 15.93
N GLY A 85 -7.39 13.65 15.25
CA GLY A 85 -6.19 12.91 15.65
C GLY A 85 -5.21 12.74 14.51
N TYR A 86 -3.93 12.65 14.83
CA TYR A 86 -2.87 12.39 13.86
C TYR A 86 -2.88 10.93 13.42
N TYR A 87 -2.82 10.70 12.11
CA TYR A 87 -2.86 9.35 11.52
C TYR A 87 -1.87 8.38 12.16
N LEU A 88 -0.60 8.77 12.29
CA LEU A 88 0.45 7.90 12.84
C LEU A 88 0.16 7.51 14.30
N SER A 89 -0.28 8.46 15.13
CA SER A 89 -0.65 8.17 16.52
C SER A 89 -1.84 7.21 16.63
N LEU A 90 -2.82 7.34 15.74
CA LEU A 90 -3.99 6.45 15.69
C LEU A 90 -3.59 5.05 15.18
N ARG A 91 -2.73 5.01 14.15
CA ARG A 91 -2.18 3.80 13.55
C ARG A 91 -1.43 2.96 14.56
N ASP A 92 -0.44 3.54 15.23
CA ASP A 92 0.34 2.84 16.24
C ASP A 92 -0.57 2.29 17.35
N ALA A 93 -1.55 3.08 17.80
CA ALA A 93 -2.48 2.66 18.85
C ALA A 93 -3.36 1.47 18.41
N TYR A 94 -4.02 1.50 17.25
CA TYR A 94 -4.85 0.35 16.86
C TYR A 94 -4.00 -0.87 16.46
N LEU A 95 -2.76 -0.69 15.99
CA LEU A 95 -1.87 -1.80 15.63
C LEU A 95 -1.31 -2.52 16.85
N GLU A 96 -1.17 -1.83 17.99
CA GLU A 96 -0.89 -2.47 19.28
C GLU A 96 -1.93 -3.56 19.58
N LEU A 97 -3.22 -3.28 19.33
CA LEU A 97 -4.28 -4.28 19.44
C LEU A 97 -4.26 -5.31 18.30
N TYR A 98 -3.95 -4.90 17.07
CA TYR A 98 -3.98 -5.78 15.91
C TYR A 98 -2.95 -6.90 15.96
N LYS A 99 -1.74 -6.56 16.42
CA LYS A 99 -0.58 -7.46 16.52
C LYS A 99 -0.63 -8.35 17.76
N ASP A 100 -1.43 -8.02 18.79
CA ASP A 100 -1.56 -8.86 19.99
C ASP A 100 -2.13 -10.25 19.64
N PRO A 101 -1.48 -11.36 20.06
CA PRO A 101 -1.94 -12.72 19.78
C PRO A 101 -3.35 -13.05 20.31
N ARG A 102 -3.84 -12.30 21.30
CA ARG A 102 -5.17 -12.48 21.92
C ARG A 102 -6.27 -11.70 21.19
N ALA A 103 -5.92 -10.90 20.17
CA ALA A 103 -6.89 -10.14 19.41
C ALA A 103 -7.92 -11.03 18.72
N THR A 104 -9.20 -10.79 19.02
CA THR A 104 -10.30 -11.58 18.46
C THR A 104 -10.52 -11.23 16.97
N PRO A 105 -11.13 -12.13 16.18
CA PRO A 105 -11.45 -11.84 14.77
C PRO A 105 -12.31 -10.58 14.62
N VAL A 106 -13.23 -10.33 15.54
CA VAL A 106 -14.09 -9.14 15.53
C VAL A 106 -13.25 -7.89 15.79
N ALA A 107 -12.35 -7.90 16.77
CA ALA A 107 -11.46 -6.76 17.00
C ALA A 107 -10.60 -6.45 15.76
N LYS A 108 -10.06 -7.47 15.09
CA LYS A 108 -9.30 -7.30 13.85
C LYS A 108 -10.16 -6.75 12.71
N GLU A 109 -11.41 -7.17 12.59
CA GLU A 109 -12.35 -6.63 11.61
C GLU A 109 -12.68 -5.15 11.88
N LEU A 110 -12.89 -4.77 13.14
CA LEU A 110 -13.09 -3.36 13.50
C LEU A 110 -11.86 -2.52 13.15
N ILE A 111 -10.66 -3.06 13.39
CA ILE A 111 -9.39 -2.41 13.02
C ILE A 111 -9.26 -2.33 11.49
N ASP A 112 -9.64 -3.37 10.75
CA ASP A 112 -9.65 -3.35 9.28
C ASP A 112 -10.50 -2.18 8.77
N TRP A 113 -11.72 -2.02 9.30
CA TRP A 113 -12.62 -0.92 8.93
C TRP A 113 -12.08 0.45 9.33
N PHE A 114 -11.62 0.60 10.57
CA PHE A 114 -11.13 1.88 11.09
C PHE A 114 -9.83 2.33 10.42
N GLY A 115 -8.86 1.43 10.28
CA GLY A 115 -7.60 1.72 9.59
C GLY A 115 -7.82 2.10 8.13
N THR A 116 -8.73 1.41 7.44
CA THR A 116 -9.10 1.74 6.05
C THR A 116 -9.72 3.14 5.95
N TYR A 117 -10.68 3.44 6.84
CA TYR A 117 -11.29 4.76 6.91
C TYR A 117 -10.25 5.87 7.09
N LEU A 118 -9.29 5.70 8.01
CA LEU A 118 -8.24 6.69 8.23
C LEU A 118 -7.33 6.87 7.01
N ILE A 119 -6.95 5.78 6.34
CA ILE A 119 -6.13 5.81 5.13
C ILE A 119 -6.83 6.58 4.00
N GLN A 120 -8.15 6.40 3.85
CA GLN A 120 -8.93 7.15 2.85
C GLN A 120 -9.12 8.60 3.24
N ARG A 121 -9.44 8.88 4.52
CA ARG A 121 -9.64 10.25 5.03
C ARG A 121 -8.42 11.14 4.78
N GLU A 122 -7.24 10.60 4.99
CA GLU A 122 -5.97 11.32 4.81
C GLU A 122 -5.48 11.32 3.35
N GLY A 123 -6.14 10.58 2.45
CA GLY A 123 -5.77 10.51 1.05
C GLY A 123 -4.39 9.88 0.80
N ILE A 124 -3.92 9.02 1.71
CA ILE A 124 -2.58 8.41 1.70
C ILE A 124 -2.57 6.98 1.14
N GLY A 125 -3.74 6.34 1.01
CA GLY A 125 -3.82 5.03 0.36
C GLY A 125 -3.52 5.08 -1.13
N THR A 126 -3.08 3.96 -1.71
CA THR A 126 -3.01 3.76 -3.18
C THR A 126 -4.37 3.35 -3.78
N GLY A 127 -5.40 3.26 -2.94
CA GLY A 127 -6.80 3.05 -3.31
C GLY A 127 -7.26 1.60 -3.15
N ARG A 128 -8.59 1.38 -3.21
CA ARG A 128 -9.22 0.04 -3.18
C ARG A 128 -8.93 -0.80 -4.44
N ARG A 129 -8.03 -0.42 -5.36
CA ARG A 129 -7.80 -1.18 -6.60
C ARG A 129 -7.39 -2.64 -6.32
N PHE A 130 -6.79 -2.90 -5.16
CA PHE A 130 -6.40 -4.24 -4.70
C PHE A 130 -7.49 -4.98 -3.92
N MET A 131 -8.63 -4.33 -3.65
CA MET A 131 -9.72 -4.86 -2.86
C MET A 131 -11.01 -4.89 -3.68
N ASN A 132 -11.70 -6.02 -3.67
CA ASN A 132 -13.05 -6.07 -4.21
C ASN A 132 -13.94 -5.09 -3.43
N PRO A 133 -14.53 -4.05 -4.07
CA PRO A 133 -15.32 -3.03 -3.38
C PRO A 133 -16.60 -3.59 -2.74
N HIS A 134 -16.96 -4.84 -3.06
CA HIS A 134 -18.08 -5.57 -2.49
C HIS A 134 -17.72 -6.40 -1.24
N MET A 135 -16.44 -6.42 -0.84
CA MET A 135 -15.97 -7.15 0.34
C MET A 135 -15.62 -6.20 1.48
N ALA A 136 -15.67 -6.72 2.71
CA ALA A 136 -15.13 -6.02 3.86
C ALA A 136 -13.64 -5.72 3.64
N PRO A 137 -13.15 -4.55 4.07
CA PRO A 137 -11.77 -4.19 3.91
C PRO A 137 -10.85 -5.10 4.71
N LYS A 138 -9.58 -5.14 4.29
CA LYS A 138 -8.50 -5.90 4.93
C LYS A 138 -7.30 -4.99 4.97
N LEU A 139 -6.95 -4.53 6.17
CA LEU A 139 -5.90 -3.53 6.33
C LEU A 139 -4.55 -4.03 5.80
N GLY A 140 -4.26 -5.32 5.97
CA GLY A 140 -3.03 -5.94 5.44
C GLY A 140 -2.96 -6.02 3.92
N GLN A 141 -4.05 -5.75 3.20
CA GLN A 141 -4.08 -5.69 1.74
C GLN A 141 -4.04 -4.25 1.21
N LEU A 142 -3.98 -3.25 2.10
CA LEU A 142 -3.88 -1.86 1.72
C LEU A 142 -2.42 -1.41 1.78
N LEU A 143 -2.02 -0.67 0.75
CA LEU A 143 -0.75 0.03 0.72
C LEU A 143 -0.96 1.50 1.08
N VAL A 144 -0.10 1.98 1.97
CA VAL A 144 -0.07 3.34 2.50
C VAL A 144 1.17 4.02 1.97
N ARG A 145 0.99 5.19 1.34
CA ARG A 145 2.09 6.05 0.92
C ARG A 145 2.75 6.67 2.15
N THR A 146 4.00 6.30 2.38
CA THR A 146 4.80 6.75 3.53
C THR A 146 6.09 7.40 3.03
N GLN A 147 6.48 8.51 3.63
CA GLN A 147 7.78 9.13 3.40
C GLN A 147 8.79 8.53 4.38
N ILE A 148 9.73 7.74 3.88
CA ILE A 148 10.81 7.18 4.69
C ILE A 148 12.07 8.06 4.52
N PRO A 149 12.67 8.53 5.62
CA PRO A 149 13.97 9.18 5.58
C PRO A 149 15.08 8.13 5.34
N LEU A 150 15.97 8.43 4.41
CA LEU A 150 17.20 7.68 4.15
C LEU A 150 18.35 8.67 4.01
N GLY A 151 19.19 8.76 5.03
CA GLY A 151 20.20 9.82 5.12
C GLY A 151 19.56 11.21 5.14
N ASP A 152 19.96 12.07 4.21
CA ASP A 152 19.43 13.44 4.05
C ASP A 152 18.23 13.51 3.08
N GLU A 153 17.87 12.40 2.44
CA GLU A 153 16.79 12.33 1.44
C GLU A 153 15.53 11.67 2.01
N ARG A 154 14.38 11.94 1.37
CA ARG A 154 13.10 11.33 1.70
C ARG A 154 12.53 10.66 0.49
N PHE A 155 12.19 9.38 0.64
CA PHE A 155 11.64 8.55 -0.42
C PHE A 155 10.18 8.29 -0.15
N LEU A 156 9.34 8.50 -1.16
CA LEU A 156 7.92 8.15 -1.10
C LEU A 156 7.78 6.70 -1.53
N ILE A 157 7.43 5.83 -0.58
CA ILE A 157 7.25 4.40 -0.81
C ILE A 157 5.89 3.95 -0.33
N ASN A 158 5.50 2.75 -0.70
CA ASN A 158 4.25 2.14 -0.29
C ASN A 158 4.52 1.02 0.73
N VAL A 159 3.92 1.13 1.91
CA VAL A 159 4.06 0.14 3.00
C VAL A 159 2.72 -0.50 3.33
N PRO A 160 2.68 -1.75 3.85
CA PRO A 160 1.44 -2.36 4.31
C PRO A 160 0.74 -1.51 5.37
N GLY A 161 -0.60 -1.42 5.31
CA GLY A 161 -1.41 -0.69 6.29
C GLY A 161 -1.26 -1.19 7.73
N THR A 162 -0.77 -2.43 7.89
CA THR A 162 -0.51 -3.09 9.17
C THR A 162 0.84 -2.75 9.81
N TRP A 163 1.67 -1.93 9.17
CA TRP A 163 2.93 -1.48 9.74
C TRP A 163 2.77 -0.37 10.76
N ASP A 164 3.51 -0.45 11.86
CA ASP A 164 3.61 0.62 12.86
C ASP A 164 4.90 1.43 12.64
N SER A 165 5.06 2.49 13.42
CA SER A 165 6.28 3.32 13.38
C SER A 165 7.58 2.55 13.64
N GLY A 166 7.55 1.40 14.32
CA GLY A 166 8.72 0.57 14.51
C GLY A 166 9.14 -0.20 13.26
N ASP A 167 8.18 -0.62 12.43
CA ASP A 167 8.47 -1.31 11.17
C ASP A 167 9.09 -0.35 10.12
N GLU A 168 8.83 0.96 10.23
CA GLU A 168 9.41 1.99 9.36
C GLU A 168 10.95 2.10 9.53
N ASP A 169 11.45 1.92 10.75
CA ASP A 169 12.89 1.93 11.05
C ASP A 169 13.61 0.73 10.42
N ASP A 170 13.00 -0.47 10.51
CA ASP A 170 13.56 -1.69 9.95
C ASP A 170 13.65 -1.61 8.42
N VAL A 171 12.62 -1.06 7.76
CA VAL A 171 12.67 -0.83 6.31
C VAL A 171 13.66 0.24 5.91
N SER A 172 13.83 1.29 6.71
CA SER A 172 14.87 2.28 6.43
C SER A 172 16.25 1.62 6.37
N GLY A 173 16.55 0.71 7.30
CA GLY A 173 17.78 -0.09 7.28
C GLY A 173 17.91 -0.95 6.02
N GLN A 174 16.88 -1.72 5.66
CA GLN A 174 16.89 -2.58 4.48
C GLN A 174 17.08 -1.78 3.18
N LEU A 175 16.38 -0.65 3.02
CA LEU A 175 16.49 0.19 1.83
C LEU A 175 17.86 0.89 1.72
N ALA A 176 18.48 1.21 2.86
CA ALA A 176 19.86 1.69 2.88
C ALA A 176 20.85 0.61 2.43
N ASP A 177 20.68 -0.64 2.88
CA ASP A 177 21.52 -1.78 2.45
C ASP A 177 21.38 -2.07 0.95
N LEU A 178 20.19 -1.83 0.39
CA LEU A 178 19.93 -1.93 -1.05
C LEU A 178 20.47 -0.77 -1.88
N GLN A 179 21.13 0.22 -1.26
CA GLN A 179 21.64 1.41 -1.96
C GLN A 179 20.53 2.14 -2.73
N LEU A 180 19.35 2.25 -2.12
CA LEU A 180 18.20 2.90 -2.76
C LEU A 180 18.53 4.30 -3.29
N PRO A 181 19.29 5.18 -2.60
CA PRO A 181 19.61 6.51 -3.12
C PRO A 181 20.35 6.51 -4.46
N GLU A 182 21.18 5.50 -4.71
CA GLU A 182 21.96 5.34 -5.93
C GLU A 182 21.20 4.62 -7.05
N ASP A 183 20.18 3.83 -6.73
CA ASP A 183 19.41 3.04 -7.71
C ASP A 183 18.11 3.73 -8.13
N GLU A 184 18.17 4.47 -9.24
CA GLU A 184 17.00 5.17 -9.81
C GLU A 184 15.89 4.22 -10.31
N ALA A 185 16.25 3.03 -10.78
CA ALA A 185 15.27 2.06 -11.27
C ALA A 185 14.48 1.46 -10.09
N LEU A 186 15.18 1.14 -9.00
CA LEU A 186 14.55 0.68 -7.76
C LEU A 186 13.69 1.77 -7.12
N GLN A 187 14.15 3.03 -7.15
CA GLN A 187 13.33 4.19 -6.72
C GLN A 187 12.02 4.28 -7.52
N ALA A 188 12.09 4.14 -8.84
CA ALA A 188 10.92 4.16 -9.71
C ALA A 188 9.98 2.97 -9.45
N PHE A 189 10.55 1.79 -9.18
CA PHE A 189 9.79 0.58 -8.84
C PHE A 189 9.00 0.73 -7.53
N LEU A 190 9.64 1.21 -6.47
CA LEU A 190 9.00 1.38 -5.16
C LEU A 190 7.94 2.50 -5.13
N ALA A 191 7.96 3.39 -6.13
CA ALA A 191 6.95 4.42 -6.31
C ALA A 191 5.66 3.89 -6.96
N LEU A 192 5.68 2.68 -7.55
CA LEU A 192 4.49 2.06 -8.15
C LEU A 192 3.41 1.78 -7.10
N PRO A 193 2.13 2.04 -7.41
CA PRO A 193 1.02 2.01 -6.43
C PRO A 193 0.68 0.63 -5.87
N ASP A 194 1.15 -0.44 -6.52
CA ASP A 194 0.96 -1.85 -6.20
C ASP A 194 2.19 -2.53 -5.61
N VAL A 195 3.33 -1.86 -5.63
CA VAL A 195 4.58 -2.39 -5.05
C VAL A 195 4.63 -2.09 -3.57
N SER A 196 4.86 -3.12 -2.76
CA SER A 196 5.10 -2.96 -1.33
C SER A 196 6.59 -2.97 -1.02
N ALA A 197 7.08 -1.93 -0.34
CA ALA A 197 8.42 -1.92 0.26
C ALA A 197 8.55 -2.89 1.45
N GLY A 198 7.48 -3.61 1.81
CA GLY A 198 7.48 -4.65 2.83
C GLY A 198 7.40 -6.07 2.32
N ALA A 199 7.53 -6.28 1.01
CA ALA A 199 7.65 -7.61 0.46
C ALA A 199 8.93 -8.30 0.96
N GLU A 200 8.86 -9.59 1.26
CA GLU A 200 10.03 -10.35 1.78
C GLU A 200 11.22 -10.30 0.80
N ASP A 201 10.96 -10.34 -0.51
CA ASP A 201 11.99 -10.37 -1.56
C ASP A 201 11.81 -9.24 -2.59
N ILE A 202 11.93 -7.98 -2.15
CA ILE A 202 11.79 -6.78 -3.02
C ILE A 202 12.70 -6.86 -4.25
N MET A 203 13.95 -7.31 -4.08
CA MET A 203 14.91 -7.39 -5.18
C MET A 203 14.58 -8.50 -6.18
N GLU A 204 13.98 -9.61 -5.74
CA GLU A 204 13.51 -10.65 -6.66
C GLU A 204 12.34 -10.13 -7.48
N ALA A 205 11.37 -9.46 -6.83
CA ALA A 205 10.24 -8.83 -7.52
C ALA A 205 10.72 -7.76 -8.51
N PHE A 206 11.64 -6.89 -8.08
CA PHE A 206 12.23 -5.86 -8.94
C PHE A 206 12.91 -6.46 -10.17
N HIS A 207 13.82 -7.43 -9.99
CA HIS A 207 14.51 -8.05 -11.12
C HIS A 207 13.58 -8.89 -12.01
N GLY A 208 12.53 -9.48 -11.44
CA GLY A 208 11.54 -10.24 -12.19
C GLY A 208 10.64 -9.36 -13.06
N CYS A 209 10.37 -8.13 -12.62
CA CYS A 209 9.50 -7.19 -13.32
C CYS A 209 10.25 -6.18 -14.19
N PHE A 210 11.50 -5.81 -13.88
CA PHE A 210 12.20 -4.75 -14.58
C PHE A 210 12.49 -5.10 -16.04
N VAL A 211 11.96 -4.27 -16.96
CA VAL A 211 12.14 -4.45 -18.41
C VAL A 211 13.27 -3.57 -18.94
N GLY A 212 13.28 -2.28 -18.55
CA GLY A 212 14.31 -1.35 -19.03
C GLY A 212 14.06 0.11 -18.70
N ARG A 213 15.02 0.95 -19.11
CA ARG A 213 15.00 2.40 -18.96
C ARG A 213 14.98 3.06 -20.34
N TYR A 214 14.09 4.03 -20.51
CA TYR A 214 13.87 4.77 -21.75
C TYR A 214 13.92 6.28 -21.52
N ASP A 215 14.26 7.03 -22.57
CA ASP A 215 14.31 8.50 -22.52
C ASP A 215 12.91 9.13 -22.38
N SER A 216 11.86 8.41 -22.76
CA SER A 216 10.46 8.86 -22.62
C SER A 216 9.49 7.69 -22.77
N PHE A 217 8.25 7.90 -22.33
CA PHE A 217 7.13 6.99 -22.56
C PHE A 217 6.99 6.61 -24.04
N LYS A 218 7.06 7.58 -24.94
CA LYS A 218 6.98 7.32 -26.39
C LYS A 218 8.12 6.43 -26.90
N ALA A 219 9.35 6.63 -26.39
CA ALA A 219 10.49 5.79 -26.74
C ALA A 219 10.27 4.34 -26.26
N ALA A 220 9.75 4.17 -25.04
CA ALA A 220 9.40 2.85 -24.50
C ALA A 220 8.34 2.15 -25.35
N ILE A 221 7.23 2.84 -25.69
CA ILE A 221 6.16 2.29 -26.52
C ILE A 221 6.67 1.86 -27.89
N ASN A 222 7.48 2.71 -28.54
CA ASN A 222 8.03 2.41 -29.87
C ASN A 222 8.91 1.16 -29.86
N ASP A 223 9.75 1.00 -28.84
CA ASP A 223 10.64 -0.15 -28.69
C ASP A 223 9.85 -1.42 -28.35
N LEU A 224 9.03 -1.38 -27.30
CA LEU A 224 8.31 -2.55 -26.77
C LEU A 224 7.27 -3.11 -27.74
N ALA A 225 6.55 -2.23 -28.44
CA ALA A 225 5.55 -2.64 -29.42
C ALA A 225 6.16 -2.87 -30.82
N GLY A 226 7.46 -2.56 -31.01
CA GLY A 226 8.13 -2.66 -32.31
C GLY A 226 7.48 -1.76 -33.37
N VAL A 227 6.94 -0.60 -32.97
CA VAL A 227 6.21 0.31 -33.87
C VAL A 227 6.99 0.64 -35.13
N PRO A 228 8.30 0.99 -35.08
CA PRO A 228 9.05 1.29 -36.30
C PRO A 228 9.13 0.12 -37.29
N ALA A 229 9.18 -1.12 -36.79
CA ALA A 229 9.18 -2.31 -37.65
C ALA A 229 7.80 -2.53 -38.29
N LEU A 230 6.72 -2.33 -37.52
CA LEU A 230 5.35 -2.40 -38.03
C LEU A 230 5.08 -1.33 -39.09
N GLU A 231 5.54 -0.10 -38.87
CA GLU A 231 5.43 1.00 -39.84
C GLU A 231 6.18 0.65 -41.15
N ALA A 232 7.40 0.11 -41.05
CA ALA A 232 8.16 -0.33 -42.22
C ALA A 232 7.46 -1.47 -43.00
N ASP A 233 6.86 -2.43 -42.30
CA ASP A 233 6.10 -3.52 -42.92
C ASP A 233 4.83 -3.01 -43.63
N LEU A 234 4.14 -2.03 -43.04
CA LEU A 234 2.98 -1.38 -43.65
C LEU A 234 3.36 -0.60 -44.90
N GLU A 235 4.45 0.18 -44.85
CA GLU A 235 4.97 0.91 -46.02
C GLU A 235 5.29 -0.06 -47.18
N ALA A 236 5.98 -1.16 -46.90
CA ALA A 236 6.31 -2.18 -47.90
C ALA A 236 5.05 -2.83 -48.50
N LEU A 237 4.00 -3.05 -47.69
CA LEU A 237 2.74 -3.61 -48.15
C LEU A 237 1.98 -2.61 -49.04
N MET A 238 1.99 -1.32 -48.69
CA MET A 238 1.36 -0.27 -49.48
C MET A 238 2.03 -0.11 -50.84
N GLU A 239 3.37 -0.13 -50.88
CA GLU A 239 4.14 -0.10 -52.14
C GLU A 239 3.81 -1.30 -53.02
N LYS A 240 3.77 -2.50 -52.43
CA LYS A 240 3.43 -3.74 -53.15
C LYS A 240 2.05 -3.72 -53.82
N HIS A 241 1.10 -2.98 -53.24
CA HIS A 241 -0.29 -2.92 -53.69
C HIS A 241 -0.66 -1.61 -54.39
N ASP A 242 0.31 -0.72 -54.66
CA ASP A 242 0.10 0.60 -55.28
C ASP A 242 -0.94 1.46 -54.52
N LEU A 243 -0.93 1.34 -53.18
CA LEU A 243 -1.77 2.14 -52.30
C LEU A 243 -1.10 3.48 -51.99
N ALA A 244 -1.87 4.56 -51.98
CA ALA A 244 -1.36 5.87 -51.60
C ALA A 244 -0.93 5.90 -50.13
N TYR A 245 0.17 6.61 -49.84
CA TYR A 245 0.70 6.81 -48.49
C TYR A 245 -0.37 7.42 -47.56
N GLY A 246 -0.43 6.96 -46.31
CA GLY A 246 -1.41 7.42 -45.31
C GLY A 246 -2.83 6.83 -45.43
N ILE A 247 -3.08 5.86 -46.31
CA ILE A 247 -4.36 5.12 -46.33
C ILE A 247 -4.51 4.22 -45.10
N VAL A 248 -3.39 3.68 -44.60
CA VAL A 248 -3.33 2.86 -43.38
C VAL A 248 -2.25 3.46 -42.48
N GLU A 249 -2.58 3.69 -41.22
CA GLU A 249 -1.66 4.24 -40.21
C GLU A 249 -1.78 3.42 -38.91
N VAL A 250 -0.69 3.35 -38.17
CA VAL A 250 -0.70 2.74 -36.82
C VAL A 250 -1.36 3.72 -35.87
N LEU A 251 -2.49 3.32 -35.29
CA LEU A 251 -3.18 4.12 -34.28
C LEU A 251 -2.46 3.98 -32.93
N LEU A 252 -1.51 4.88 -32.66
CA LEU A 252 -0.66 4.84 -31.47
C LEU A 252 -1.45 4.78 -30.16
N SER A 253 -2.62 5.42 -30.07
CA SER A 253 -3.45 5.36 -28.84
C SER A 253 -3.86 3.92 -28.48
N CYS A 254 -4.17 3.08 -29.48
CA CYS A 254 -4.49 1.67 -29.22
C CYS A 254 -3.27 0.86 -28.80
N VAL A 255 -2.08 1.24 -29.29
CA VAL A 255 -0.82 0.62 -28.86
C VAL A 255 -0.51 1.02 -27.42
N GLU A 256 -0.66 2.30 -27.09
CA GLU A 256 -0.49 2.83 -25.73
C GLU A 256 -1.44 2.15 -24.73
N ASP A 257 -2.73 2.06 -25.05
CA ASP A 257 -3.72 1.36 -24.24
C ASP A 257 -3.29 -0.10 -24.00
N HIS A 258 -2.92 -0.82 -25.07
CA HIS A 258 -2.50 -2.21 -24.97
C HIS A 258 -1.19 -2.39 -24.16
N MET A 259 -0.24 -1.48 -24.31
CA MET A 259 1.02 -1.53 -23.56
C MET A 259 0.80 -1.24 -22.08
N THR A 260 -0.04 -0.26 -21.75
CA THR A 260 -0.36 0.09 -20.34
C THR A 260 -1.19 -0.98 -19.63
N GLU A 261 -1.87 -1.86 -20.35
CA GLU A 261 -2.49 -3.06 -19.78
C GLU A 261 -1.45 -4.12 -19.34
N ARG A 262 -0.29 -4.16 -20.01
CA ARG A 262 0.73 -5.22 -19.84
C ARG A 262 1.94 -4.79 -19.00
N TYR A 263 2.23 -3.50 -19.00
CA TYR A 263 3.39 -2.92 -18.33
C TYR A 263 2.97 -1.75 -17.46
N ASP A 264 3.75 -1.50 -16.41
CA ASP A 264 3.76 -0.26 -15.66
C ASP A 264 4.88 0.65 -16.14
N PHE A 265 4.57 1.93 -16.24
CA PHE A 265 5.49 2.98 -16.68
C PHE A 265 5.64 3.97 -15.54
N ALA A 266 6.86 4.12 -15.02
CA ALA A 266 7.18 5.05 -13.96
C ALA A 266 8.16 6.11 -14.47
N ASP A 267 7.72 7.36 -14.48
CA ASP A 267 8.59 8.49 -14.80
C ASP A 267 9.40 8.88 -13.56
N HIS A 268 10.72 8.84 -13.67
CA HIS A 268 11.63 9.19 -12.58
C HIS A 268 12.90 9.84 -13.11
N LYS A 269 13.27 10.99 -12.51
CA LYS A 269 14.48 11.77 -12.85
C LYS A 269 14.69 12.01 -14.36
N GLY A 270 13.60 12.18 -15.12
CA GLY A 270 13.64 12.49 -16.55
C GLY A 270 13.74 11.26 -17.48
N TYR A 271 13.63 10.05 -16.93
CA TYR A 271 13.54 8.80 -17.68
C TYR A 271 12.21 8.10 -17.40
N THR A 272 11.79 7.24 -18.31
CA THR A 272 10.67 6.32 -18.11
C THR A 272 11.23 4.92 -17.85
N TYR A 273 10.93 4.37 -16.68
CA TYR A 273 11.25 3.01 -16.28
C TYR A 273 10.05 2.11 -16.55
N VAL A 274 10.30 0.93 -17.11
CA VAL A 274 9.24 -0.01 -17.50
C VAL A 274 9.34 -1.28 -16.66
N PHE A 275 8.19 -1.70 -16.14
CA PHE A 275 8.02 -2.90 -15.34
C PHE A 275 6.92 -3.77 -15.94
N GLN A 276 7.11 -5.08 -15.89
CA GLN A 276 6.09 -6.05 -16.27
C GLN A 276 5.10 -6.26 -15.11
N LYS A 277 3.81 -6.32 -15.44
CA LYS A 277 2.71 -6.67 -14.53
C LYS A 277 2.59 -8.17 -14.28
#